data_AF-A0A9E2V567-F1
#
_entry.id   AF-A0A9E2V567-F1
#
_cell.length_a   1.000
_cell.length_b   1.000
_cell.length_c   1.000
_cell.angle_alpha   90.00
_cell.angle_beta   90.00
_cell.angle_gamma   90.00
#
_symmetry.space_group_name_H-M   'P 1'
#
loop_
_entity.id
_entity.type
_entity.pdbx_description
1 polymer ?
#
loop_
_entity_poly.entity_id
_entity_poly.type
_entity_poly.pdbx_seq_one_letter_code
_entity_poly.pdbx_strand_id
1 'polypeptide(L)'
;AGTFHTWRGTPSAAKDVLTYEDVPGFCSSATLADIKEAGYSLTPGRYVGAAEVEDDGESLDAKIERLTGELLAAFDESARLEKVVREQLGRVRG
;
A
#
# COMPACT_ATOMS: atom_id res chain seq x y z
N ALA A 1 -6.89 19.39 0.01
CA ALA A 1 -7.68 20.44 -0.66
C ALA A 1 -6.91 21.12 -1.81
N GLY A 2 -5.61 21.40 -1.67
CA GLY A 2 -4.80 22.09 -2.71
C GLY A 2 -4.81 21.42 -4.10
N THR A 3 -4.52 20.12 -4.20
CA THR A 3 -4.37 19.39 -5.47
C THR A 3 -5.54 19.55 -6.44
N PHE A 4 -6.78 19.49 -5.95
CA PHE A 4 -7.97 19.69 -6.78
C PHE A 4 -8.08 21.14 -7.30
N HIS A 5 -7.80 22.12 -6.45
CA HIS A 5 -7.85 23.54 -6.83
C HIS A 5 -6.77 23.89 -7.85
N THR A 6 -5.60 23.27 -7.72
CA THR A 6 -4.48 23.35 -8.65
C THR A 6 -4.82 22.69 -9.99
N TRP A 7 -5.37 21.47 -9.98
CA TRP A 7 -5.84 20.78 -11.19
C TRP A 7 -6.89 21.59 -11.95
N ARG A 8 -7.84 22.17 -11.23
CA ARG A 8 -8.93 22.96 -11.80
C ARG A 8 -8.52 24.38 -12.21
N GLY A 9 -7.30 24.81 -11.89
CA GLY A 9 -6.78 26.14 -12.24
C GLY A 9 -7.52 27.31 -11.58
N THR A 10 -8.08 27.13 -10.38
CA THR A 10 -8.84 28.21 -9.72
C THR A 10 -7.95 29.37 -9.28
N PRO A 11 -8.45 30.63 -9.23
CA PRO A 11 -7.66 31.80 -8.82
C PRO A 11 -7.01 31.68 -7.43
N SER A 12 -7.58 30.86 -6.54
CA SER A 12 -6.99 30.57 -5.23
C SER A 12 -5.69 29.77 -5.31
N ALA A 13 -5.47 28.98 -6.37
CA ALA A 13 -4.21 28.25 -6.62
C ALA A 13 -3.14 29.16 -7.28
N ALA A 14 -3.57 30.26 -7.93
CA ALA A 14 -2.66 31.21 -8.57
C ALA A 14 -1.87 32.07 -7.55
N LYS A 15 -2.34 32.18 -6.31
CA LYS A 15 -1.62 32.89 -5.23
C LYS A 15 -0.32 32.18 -4.82
N ASP A 16 -0.27 30.86 -4.97
CA ASP A 16 0.83 30.03 -4.45
C ASP A 16 1.72 29.47 -5.58
N VAL A 17 1.51 29.84 -6.86
CA VAL A 17 2.23 29.31 -8.05
C VAL A 17 2.28 27.77 -8.04
N LEU A 18 1.19 27.13 -7.63
CA LEU A 18 1.11 25.67 -7.61
C LEU A 18 0.65 25.18 -8.99
N THR A 19 1.50 24.40 -9.65
CA THR A 19 1.18 23.71 -10.91
C THR A 19 0.70 22.29 -10.60
N TYR A 20 -0.30 21.81 -11.33
CA TYR A 20 -0.78 20.44 -11.16
C TYR A 20 0.18 19.45 -11.82
N GLU A 21 0.40 18.32 -11.15
CA GLU A 21 1.18 17.20 -11.63
C GLU A 21 0.51 15.89 -11.20
N ASP A 22 0.60 14.88 -12.05
CA ASP A 22 0.17 13.52 -11.72
C ASP A 22 1.20 12.89 -10.77
N VAL A 23 0.73 12.30 -9.67
CA VAL A 23 1.56 11.69 -8.64
C VAL A 23 1.12 10.23 -8.46
N PRO A 24 2.00 9.24 -8.74
CA PRO A 24 1.68 7.83 -8.59
C PRO A 24 1.17 7.48 -7.20
N GLY A 25 0.07 6.73 -7.11
CA GLY A 25 -0.58 6.37 -5.85
C GLY A 25 -1.38 7.50 -5.18
N PHE A 26 -1.40 8.72 -5.74
CA PHE A 26 -2.08 9.87 -5.15
C PHE A 26 -3.08 10.58 -6.08
N CYS A 27 -2.66 11.08 -7.25
CA CYS A 27 -3.55 11.74 -8.21
C CYS A 27 -3.12 11.53 -9.65
N SER A 28 -4.09 11.43 -10.56
CA SER A 28 -3.84 11.44 -12.00
C SER A 28 -5.01 12.06 -12.76
N SER A 29 -4.71 12.66 -13.92
CA SER A 29 -5.68 13.19 -14.85
C SER A 29 -5.80 12.28 -16.08
N ALA A 30 -6.90 11.55 -16.21
CA ALA A 30 -7.14 10.65 -17.33
C ALA A 30 -7.93 11.33 -18.47
N THR A 31 -7.61 11.00 -19.72
CA THR A 31 -8.36 11.43 -20.90
C THR A 31 -9.56 10.52 -21.17
N LEU A 32 -10.48 10.95 -22.04
CA LEU A 32 -11.60 10.11 -22.49
C LEU A 32 -11.14 8.85 -23.24
N ALA A 33 -9.98 8.90 -23.90
CA ALA A 33 -9.41 7.73 -24.58
C ALA A 33 -8.96 6.68 -23.56
N ASP A 34 -8.27 7.12 -22.51
CA ASP A 34 -7.83 6.23 -21.40
C ASP A 34 -9.02 5.59 -20.71
N ILE A 35 -10.09 6.36 -20.46
CA ILE A 35 -11.33 5.86 -19.87
C ILE A 35 -11.99 4.82 -20.78
N LYS A 36 -11.98 5.04 -22.10
CA LYS A 36 -12.55 4.11 -23.06
C LYS A 36 -11.75 2.80 -23.11
N GLU A 37 -10.42 2.87 -23.11
CA GLU A 37 -9.54 1.70 -23.06
C GLU A 37 -9.75 0.90 -21.77
N ALA A 38 -9.95 1.60 -20.66
CA ALA A 38 -10.31 1.05 -19.36
C ALA A 38 -11.74 0.44 -19.28
N GLY A 39 -12.48 0.41 -20.39
CA GLY A 39 -13.86 -0.09 -20.43
C GLY A 39 -14.85 0.79 -19.67
N TYR A 40 -14.60 2.10 -19.62
CA TYR A 40 -15.36 3.11 -18.88
C TYR A 40 -15.39 2.93 -17.35
N SER A 41 -14.53 2.08 -16.81
CA SER A 41 -14.38 1.93 -15.36
C SER A 41 -13.71 3.18 -14.77
N LEU A 42 -14.35 3.85 -13.83
CA LEU A 42 -13.82 5.06 -13.18
C LEU A 42 -13.16 4.76 -11.83
N THR A 43 -12.80 3.51 -11.55
CA THR A 43 -12.08 3.15 -10.33
C THR A 43 -10.72 3.84 -10.31
N PRO A 44 -10.42 4.73 -9.35
CA PRO A 44 -9.20 5.56 -9.39
C PRO A 44 -7.90 4.76 -9.50
N GLY A 45 -7.82 3.59 -8.86
CA GLY A 45 -6.66 2.70 -8.93
C GLY A 45 -6.29 2.22 -10.34
N ARG A 46 -7.18 2.35 -11.32
CA ARG A 46 -6.88 2.06 -12.73
C ARG A 46 -6.05 3.15 -13.42
N TYR A 47 -6.02 4.36 -12.87
CA TYR A 47 -5.38 5.54 -13.49
C TYR A 47 -4.24 6.10 -12.65
N VAL A 48 -4.35 6.03 -11.32
CA VAL A 48 -3.45 6.72 -10.39
C VAL A 48 -2.09 6.02 -10.25
N GLY A 49 -1.90 4.82 -10.80
CA GLY A 49 -0.67 4.04 -10.65
C GLY A 49 -0.40 3.62 -9.20
N ALA A 50 0.73 2.95 -8.96
CA ALA A 50 1.21 2.66 -7.61
C ALA A 50 2.28 3.70 -7.24
N ALA A 51 2.28 4.15 -5.99
CA ALA A 51 3.41 4.91 -5.46
C ALA A 51 4.69 4.08 -5.64
N GLU A 52 5.80 4.75 -5.96
CA GLU A 52 7.09 4.06 -5.93
C GLU A 52 7.29 3.45 -4.54
N VAL A 53 7.47 2.14 -4.51
CA VAL A 53 7.88 1.44 -3.32
C VAL A 53 9.38 1.62 -3.22
N GLU A 54 9.88 2.03 -2.05
CA GLU A 54 11.33 1.96 -1.80
C GLU A 54 11.80 0.54 -2.11
N ASP A 55 12.64 0.41 -3.13
CA ASP A 55 13.26 -0.85 -3.49
C ASP A 55 14.20 -1.25 -2.34
N ASP A 56 13.88 -2.36 -1.69
CA ASP A 56 14.71 -2.94 -0.63
C ASP A 56 15.95 -3.64 -1.20
N GLY A 57 16.12 -3.64 -2.52
CA GLY A 57 17.27 -4.19 -3.23
C GLY A 57 17.31 -5.72 -3.21
N GLU A 58 16.26 -6.38 -2.70
CA GLU A 58 16.09 -7.84 -2.76
C GLU A 58 15.24 -8.24 -3.98
N SER A 59 15.61 -9.35 -4.62
CA SER A 59 14.75 -9.92 -5.66
C SER A 59 13.45 -10.44 -5.06
N LEU A 60 12.38 -10.51 -5.87
CA LEU A 60 11.10 -11.05 -5.42
C LEU A 60 11.23 -12.46 -4.82
N ASP A 61 12.06 -13.31 -5.44
CA ASP A 61 12.29 -14.68 -4.96
C ASP A 61 12.99 -14.68 -3.60
N ALA A 62 14.02 -13.85 -3.41
CA ALA A 62 14.73 -13.74 -2.14
C ALA A 62 13.82 -13.19 -1.03
N LYS A 63 12.96 -12.22 -1.36
CA LYS A 63 11.95 -11.68 -0.44
C LYS A 63 10.95 -12.72 0.00
N ILE A 64 10.43 -13.52 -0.94
CA ILE A 64 9.50 -14.61 -0.64
C ILE A 64 10.16 -15.64 0.27
N GLU A 65 11.38 -16.05 -0.04
CA GLU A 65 12.13 -17.02 0.78
C GLU A 65 12.34 -16.52 2.21
N ARG A 66 12.82 -15.28 2.36
CA ARG A 66 13.05 -14.64 3.65
C ARG A 66 11.77 -14.52 4.47
N LEU A 67 10.71 -13.93 3.91
CA LEU A 67 9.44 -13.73 4.60
C LEU A 67 8.76 -15.07 4.95
N THR A 68 8.91 -16.09 4.10
CA THR A 68 8.40 -17.43 4.41
C THR A 68 9.16 -18.04 5.59
N GLY A 69 10.49 -17.91 5.63
CA GLY A 69 11.31 -18.35 6.76
C GLY A 69 10.94 -17.66 8.07
N GLU A 70 10.78 -16.33 8.03
CA GLU A 70 10.34 -15.54 9.19
C GLU A 70 8.95 -15.97 9.69
N LEU A 71 8.01 -16.20 8.78
CA LEU A 71 6.66 -16.65 9.11
C LEU A 71 6.66 -18.03 9.78
N LEU A 72 7.43 -18.98 9.25
CA LEU A 72 7.53 -20.32 9.83
C LEU A 72 8.14 -20.28 11.23
N ALA A 73 9.20 -19.49 11.44
CA ALA A 73 9.79 -19.30 12.76
C ALA A 73 8.80 -18.67 13.76
N ALA A 74 7.96 -17.74 13.31
CA ALA A 74 6.90 -17.16 14.14
C ALA A 74 5.84 -18.19 14.55
N PHE A 75 5.48 -19.13 13.65
CA PHE A 75 4.58 -20.24 14.00
C PHE A 75 5.20 -21.19 15.03
N ASP A 76 6.48 -21.51 14.91
CA ASP A 76 7.17 -22.36 15.88
C ASP A 76 7.19 -21.72 17.27
N GLU A 77 7.51 -20.42 17.36
CA GLU A 77 7.48 -19.72 18.64
C GLU A 77 6.06 -19.59 19.20
N SER A 78 5.06 -19.36 18.33
CA SER A 78 3.65 -19.34 18.74
C SER A 78 3.23 -20.67 19.37
N ALA A 79 3.55 -21.80 18.74
CA ALA A 79 3.27 -23.14 19.27
C ALA A 79 4.00 -23.41 20.60
N ARG A 80 5.25 -22.96 20.72
CA ARG A 80 6.02 -23.05 21.98
C ARG A 80 5.35 -22.29 23.11
N LEU A 81 4.98 -21.03 22.86
CA LEU A 81 4.32 -20.17 23.84
C LEU A 81 2.95 -20.72 24.23
N GLU A 82 2.17 -21.24 23.28
CA GLU A 82 0.89 -21.88 23.54
C GLU A 82 1.06 -23.05 24.52
N LYS A 83 2.05 -23.92 24.28
CA LYS A 83 2.36 -25.04 25.18
C LYS A 83 2.69 -24.56 26.59
N VAL A 84 3.55 -23.55 26.72
CA VAL A 84 3.93 -22.96 28.01
C VAL A 84 2.70 -22.43 28.74
N VAL A 85 1.82 -21.69 28.06
CA VAL A 85 0.59 -21.16 28.65
C VAL A 85 -0.31 -22.28 29.15
N ARG A 86 -0.49 -23.36 28.37
CA ARG A 86 -1.29 -24.52 28.78
C ARG A 86 -0.71 -25.21 30.02
N GLU A 87 0.60 -25.37 30.09
CA GLU A 87 1.28 -25.94 31.27
C GLU A 87 1.07 -25.08 32.52
N GLN A 88 1.21 -23.76 32.42
CA GLN A 88 0.98 -22.87 33.56
C GLN A 88 -0.49 -22.87 34.01
N LEU A 89 -1.44 -22.86 33.08
CA LEU A 89 -2.87 -22.96 33.42
C LEU A 89 -3.22 -24.29 34.09
N GLY A 90 -2.57 -25.39 33.68
CA GLY A 90 -2.71 -26.69 34.34
C GLY A 90 -2.27 -26.66 35.81
N ARG A 91 -1.17 -25.96 36.12
CA ARG A 91 -0.66 -25.80 37.49
C ARG A 91 -1.56 -24.96 38.41
N VAL A 92 -2.34 -24.04 37.85
CA VAL A 92 -3.27 -23.20 38.63
C VAL A 92 -4.58 -23.93 38.91
N ARG A 93 -4.95 -24.91 38.09
CA ARG A 93 -6.20 -25.67 38.22
C ARG A 93 -6.05 -27.01 38.96
N GLY A 94 -4.84 -27.47 39.23
CA GLY A 94 -4.54 -28.67 40.04
C GLY A 94 -3.98 -28.30 41.39
#